data_AF-A0A969HXI0-F1
#
_entry.id   AF-A0A969HXI0-F1
#
_cell.length_a   1.000
_cell.length_b   1.000
_cell.length_c   1.000
_cell.angle_alpha   90.00
_cell.angle_beta   90.00
_cell.angle_gamma   90.00
#
_symmetry.space_group_name_H-M   'P 1'
#
loop_
_entity.id
_entity.type
_entity.pdbx_description
1 polymer ?
#
loop_
_entity_poly.entity_id
_entity_poly.type
_entity_poly.pdbx_seq_one_letter_code
_entity_poly.pdbx_strand_id
1 'polypeptide(L)'
;MKNEDGTPLMPCTPAKARKLLRDGRARIVRYRPFTIQLSWACETHVQEVTLGIDKGSSVTGFSAVGNGRVLLSGDIHHRRDVKEKMDTRRGHRRQRRNCLRYRQPRFLNRGSSKRSGRLPPSIRTNVEEVVRVVERIPLPISAIVVEDVQVDIARLNNPTLRGRHYQDPTRLDENLRIACLMRDRYQCQHCGTRTGKRLEAHHIVHREHGGKDTLTNLITLCSSCHRKVHAGTVTLNQTGMSGHLDQIAQRTQQGKTHLYDQVRRIAPVSLVYGYETAAFRKALGVEKAHDGDALCIATLQTGDVVPFHRDCFWSVSFRSRRTRRQYHSLPIKGKGRVRYQVNEELDGFRKGDLVLVKGQWFKQVNSIYSTGRLAFHRVAGEPSSALPRDCRLLEKQRTIIWKKETENATKCHISKER
;
A
#
# COMPACT_ATOMS: atom_id res chain seq x y z
N MET A 1 12.67 -6.32 19.16
CA MET A 1 13.24 -7.62 19.63
C MET A 1 12.10 -8.64 19.62
N LYS A 2 12.34 -9.93 19.84
CA LYS A 2 11.27 -10.92 20.07
C LYS A 2 11.53 -11.71 21.34
N ASN A 3 10.48 -12.03 22.07
CA ASN A 3 10.53 -12.95 23.20
C ASN A 3 10.71 -14.40 22.69
N GLU A 4 10.94 -15.35 23.60
CA GLU A 4 11.15 -16.77 23.28
C GLU A 4 9.98 -17.36 22.46
N ASP A 5 8.74 -17.01 22.78
CA ASP A 5 7.52 -17.39 22.07
C ASP A 5 7.32 -16.69 20.70
N GLY A 6 8.20 -15.74 20.37
CA GLY A 6 8.17 -14.97 19.13
C GLY A 6 7.34 -13.69 19.18
N THR A 7 6.71 -13.36 20.32
CA THR A 7 5.99 -12.11 20.53
C THR A 7 6.94 -10.91 20.38
N PRO A 8 6.51 -9.83 19.68
CA PRO A 8 7.34 -8.64 19.55
C PRO A 8 7.58 -7.96 20.89
N LEU A 9 8.83 -7.59 21.14
CA LEU A 9 9.26 -6.75 22.27
C LEU A 9 9.77 -5.41 21.75
N MET A 10 9.86 -4.43 22.65
CA MET A 10 10.46 -3.13 22.34
C MET A 10 11.86 -3.26 21.70
N PRO A 11 12.23 -2.34 20.80
CA PRO A 11 13.56 -2.33 20.21
C PRO A 11 14.61 -2.08 21.29
N CYS A 12 15.80 -2.63 21.10
CA CYS A 12 16.95 -2.41 21.96
C CYS A 12 18.08 -1.71 21.22
N THR A 13 19.04 -1.18 21.97
CA THR A 13 20.24 -0.60 21.38
C THR A 13 21.07 -1.67 20.65
N PRO A 14 21.81 -1.29 19.59
CA PRO A 14 22.74 -2.19 18.92
C PRO A 14 23.77 -2.81 19.86
N ALA A 15 24.22 -2.07 20.89
CA ALA A 15 25.14 -2.57 21.90
C ALA A 15 24.54 -3.74 22.70
N LYS A 16 23.29 -3.61 23.16
CA LYS A 16 22.57 -4.70 23.86
C LYS A 16 22.41 -5.90 22.94
N ALA A 17 21.99 -5.69 21.69
CA ALA A 17 21.84 -6.78 20.72
C ALA A 17 23.15 -7.55 20.49
N ARG A 18 24.30 -6.86 20.36
CA ARG A 18 25.62 -7.50 20.19
C ARG A 18 26.02 -8.33 21.41
N LYS A 19 25.82 -7.82 22.63
CA LYS A 19 26.10 -8.57 23.88
C LYS A 19 25.26 -9.85 23.93
N LEU A 20 23.95 -9.72 23.72
CA LEU A 20 23.04 -10.87 23.71
C LEU A 20 23.41 -11.95 22.68
N LEU A 21 23.83 -11.56 21.48
CA LEU A 21 24.28 -12.50 20.46
C LEU A 21 25.63 -13.15 20.80
N ARG A 22 26.56 -12.38 21.38
CA ARG A 22 27.86 -12.87 21.82
C ARG A 22 27.72 -13.91 22.93
N ASP A 23 26.82 -13.65 23.88
CA ASP A 23 26.60 -14.49 25.06
C ASP A 23 25.73 -15.73 24.74
N GLY A 24 25.37 -15.98 23.48
CA GLY A 24 24.49 -17.11 23.08
C GLY A 24 23.03 -16.96 23.55
N ARG A 25 22.68 -15.77 24.05
CA ARG A 25 21.42 -15.41 24.71
C ARG A 25 20.33 -14.96 23.73
N ALA A 26 20.66 -14.81 22.46
CA ALA A 26 19.69 -14.53 21.43
C ALA A 26 20.13 -15.15 20.10
N ARG A 27 19.16 -15.35 19.21
CA ARG A 27 19.41 -15.78 17.83
C ARG A 27 18.87 -14.75 16.85
N ILE A 28 19.55 -14.62 15.71
CA ILE A 28 19.09 -13.76 14.61
C ILE A 28 17.93 -14.45 13.90
N VAL A 29 16.78 -13.77 13.81
CA VAL A 29 15.59 -14.25 13.09
C VAL A 29 15.44 -13.57 11.73
N ARG A 30 15.96 -12.34 11.61
CA ARG A 30 15.92 -11.57 10.38
C ARG A 30 17.05 -10.57 10.33
N TYR A 31 17.64 -10.37 9.16
CA TYR A 31 18.67 -9.33 8.98
C TYR A 31 18.08 -7.97 8.64
N ARG A 32 16.86 -7.90 8.07
CA ARG A 32 16.22 -6.64 7.63
C ARG A 32 14.69 -6.61 7.82
N PRO A 33 14.16 -5.71 8.69
CA PRO A 33 14.89 -5.01 9.75
C PRO A 33 15.57 -6.01 10.70
N PHE A 34 16.73 -5.66 11.24
CA PHE A 34 17.51 -6.57 12.08
C PHE A 34 16.71 -6.95 13.33
N THR A 35 16.44 -8.23 13.48
CA THR A 35 15.55 -8.75 14.53
C THR A 35 16.20 -9.96 15.17
N ILE A 36 16.41 -9.88 16.48
CA ILE A 36 16.84 -10.99 17.33
C ILE A 36 15.67 -11.51 18.15
N GLN A 37 15.71 -12.80 18.47
CA GLN A 37 14.80 -13.49 19.36
C GLN A 37 15.59 -14.02 20.56
N LEU A 38 15.09 -13.73 21.76
CA LEU A 38 15.69 -14.20 23.01
C LEU A 38 15.54 -15.71 23.14
N SER A 39 16.45 -16.33 23.88
CA SER A 39 16.42 -17.76 24.21
C SER A 39 15.79 -18.06 25.58
N TRP A 40 15.15 -17.06 26.20
CA TRP A 40 14.40 -17.21 27.45
C TRP A 40 13.15 -16.32 27.40
N ALA A 41 12.12 -16.74 28.11
CA ALA A 41 10.95 -15.94 28.37
C ALA A 41 11.29 -14.74 29.26
N CYS A 42 10.96 -13.53 28.80
CA CYS A 42 10.95 -12.34 29.63
C CYS A 42 9.52 -11.82 29.84
N GLU A 43 9.35 -10.98 30.86
CA GLU A 43 8.12 -10.22 31.05
C GLU A 43 7.81 -9.41 29.78
N THR A 44 6.57 -9.52 29.30
CA THR A 44 6.07 -8.88 28.08
C THR A 44 5.52 -7.48 28.36
N HIS A 45 6.14 -6.75 29.29
CA HIS A 45 5.78 -5.35 29.53
C HIS A 45 6.29 -4.48 28.37
N VAL A 46 5.41 -4.24 27.41
CA VAL A 46 5.67 -3.44 26.22
C VAL A 46 4.94 -2.12 26.32
N GLN A 47 5.55 -1.07 25.78
CA GLN A 47 4.90 0.23 25.64
C GLN A 47 3.92 0.18 24.47
N GLU A 48 2.90 1.01 24.51
CA GLU A 48 1.98 1.19 23.39
C GLU A 48 2.72 1.79 22.19
N VAL A 49 2.49 1.21 21.01
CA VAL A 49 3.05 1.65 19.75
C VAL A 49 1.92 1.85 18.75
N THR A 50 1.73 3.10 18.35
CA THR A 50 0.75 3.50 17.34
C THR A 50 1.39 3.53 15.97
N LEU A 51 0.80 2.83 15.01
CA LEU A 51 1.25 2.81 13.62
C LEU A 51 0.34 3.67 12.74
N GLY A 52 0.85 4.80 12.26
CA GLY A 52 0.19 5.60 11.23
C GLY A 52 0.46 5.06 9.83
N ILE A 53 -0.56 5.07 8.96
CA ILE A 53 -0.48 4.63 7.56
C ILE A 53 -1.06 5.71 6.64
N ASP A 54 -0.20 6.35 5.85
CA ASP A 54 -0.57 7.25 4.76
C ASP A 54 -0.71 6.46 3.45
N LYS A 55 -1.95 6.16 3.07
CA LYS A 55 -2.22 5.21 1.98
C LYS A 55 -2.27 5.88 0.61
N GLY A 56 -1.17 5.82 -0.15
CA GLY A 56 -1.07 6.36 -1.51
C GLY A 56 -0.99 5.31 -2.65
N SER A 57 -1.32 5.71 -3.88
CA SER A 57 -1.42 4.77 -5.03
C SER A 57 -0.08 4.25 -5.57
N SER A 58 0.99 5.03 -5.40
CA SER A 58 2.37 4.72 -5.81
C SER A 58 3.24 4.40 -4.59
N VAL A 59 3.13 5.22 -3.55
CA VAL A 59 3.87 5.11 -2.30
C VAL A 59 2.86 5.12 -1.16
N THR A 60 3.07 4.29 -0.15
CA THR A 60 2.35 4.35 1.13
C THR A 60 3.36 4.62 2.22
N GLY A 61 3.19 5.73 2.93
CA GLY A 61 4.01 6.06 4.10
C GLY A 61 3.54 5.30 5.32
N PHE A 62 4.46 4.98 6.22
CA PHE A 62 4.12 4.44 7.53
C PHE A 62 5.07 4.95 8.61
N SER A 63 4.56 5.15 9.81
CA SER A 63 5.35 5.60 10.96
C SER A 63 4.84 4.93 12.24
N ALA A 64 5.73 4.22 12.93
CA ALA A 64 5.48 3.59 14.22
C ALA A 64 6.04 4.47 15.33
N VAL A 65 5.16 4.93 16.20
CA VAL A 65 5.45 5.93 17.24
C VAL A 65 5.18 5.32 18.61
N GLY A 66 6.05 5.62 19.58
CA GLY A 66 5.84 5.24 20.98
C GLY A 66 6.77 6.03 21.91
N ASN A 67 6.29 6.39 23.10
CA ASN A 67 7.01 7.24 24.07
C ASN A 67 7.54 8.56 23.46
N GLY A 68 6.71 9.24 22.67
CA GLY A 68 7.06 10.56 22.13
C GLY A 68 8.15 10.55 21.05
N ARG A 69 8.47 9.40 20.45
CA ARG A 69 9.51 9.26 19.40
C ARG A 69 9.10 8.34 18.26
N VAL A 70 9.72 8.54 17.10
CA VAL A 70 9.60 7.62 15.95
C VAL A 70 10.50 6.41 16.18
N LEU A 71 9.90 5.22 16.33
CA LEU A 71 10.64 3.98 16.53
C LEU A 71 11.11 3.38 15.19
N LEU A 72 10.26 3.49 14.16
CA LEU A 72 10.50 2.99 12.82
C LEU A 72 9.56 3.69 11.85
N SER A 73 10.09 4.21 10.74
CA SER A 73 9.28 4.80 9.67
C SER A 73 9.73 4.29 8.30
N GLY A 74 8.95 4.59 7.27
CA GLY A 74 9.36 4.24 5.93
C GLY A 74 8.31 4.46 4.85
N ASP A 75 8.75 4.17 3.63
CA ASP A 75 7.96 4.29 2.41
C ASP A 75 7.82 2.94 1.72
N ILE A 76 6.58 2.54 1.44
CA ILE A 76 6.25 1.34 0.68
C ILE A 76 6.08 1.72 -0.79
N HIS A 77 7.06 1.40 -1.62
CA HIS A 77 7.00 1.60 -3.06
C HIS A 77 6.24 0.45 -3.73
N HIS A 78 5.00 0.73 -4.12
CA HIS A 78 4.10 -0.26 -4.69
C HIS A 78 4.48 -0.69 -6.10
N ARG A 79 4.13 -1.93 -6.44
CA ARG A 79 4.36 -2.43 -7.79
C ARG A 79 3.50 -1.73 -8.84
N ARG A 80 4.16 -1.08 -9.80
CA ARG A 80 3.51 -0.36 -10.92
C ARG A 80 3.30 -1.23 -12.17
N ASP A 81 3.96 -2.39 -12.23
CA ASP A 81 3.97 -3.30 -13.39
C ASP A 81 2.74 -4.24 -13.46
N VAL A 82 1.83 -4.18 -12.48
CA VAL A 82 0.68 -5.10 -12.40
C VAL A 82 -0.29 -4.89 -13.57
N LYS A 83 -0.58 -3.63 -13.91
CA LYS A 83 -1.49 -3.29 -15.02
C LYS A 83 -0.96 -3.83 -16.35
N GLU A 84 0.28 -3.49 -16.66
CA GLU A 84 0.97 -3.96 -17.87
C GLU A 84 0.96 -5.49 -17.96
N LYS A 85 1.33 -6.19 -16.87
CA LYS A 85 1.30 -7.67 -16.82
C LYS A 85 -0.09 -8.25 -17.08
N MET A 86 -1.14 -7.62 -16.56
CA MET A 86 -2.53 -8.03 -16.77
C MET A 86 -2.99 -7.77 -18.21
N ASP A 87 -2.54 -6.67 -18.82
CA ASP A 87 -2.83 -6.33 -20.21
C ASP A 87 -2.09 -7.24 -21.18
N THR A 88 -0.81 -7.58 -20.94
CA THR A 88 -0.11 -8.62 -21.71
C THR A 88 -0.84 -9.96 -21.61
N ARG A 89 -1.30 -10.36 -20.41
CA ARG A 89 -2.09 -11.60 -20.21
C ARG A 89 -3.42 -11.54 -20.97
N ARG A 90 -4.04 -10.36 -21.08
CA ARG A 90 -5.24 -10.13 -21.89
C ARG A 90 -4.94 -10.28 -23.38
N GLY A 91 -3.86 -9.68 -23.86
CA GLY A 91 -3.37 -9.79 -25.24
C GLY A 91 -3.12 -11.25 -25.65
N HIS A 92 -2.35 -12.00 -24.86
CA HIS A 92 -2.11 -13.42 -25.12
C HIS A 92 -3.39 -14.27 -25.16
N ARG A 93 -4.40 -13.93 -24.34
CA ARG A 93 -5.70 -14.60 -24.39
C ARG A 93 -6.50 -14.24 -25.63
N ARG A 94 -6.41 -13.00 -26.12
CA ARG A 94 -7.04 -12.56 -27.37
C ARG A 94 -6.41 -13.26 -28.56
N GLN A 95 -5.08 -13.25 -28.66
CA GLN A 95 -4.36 -13.94 -29.75
C GLN A 95 -4.72 -15.42 -29.84
N ARG A 96 -4.75 -16.14 -28.69
CA ARG A 96 -5.17 -17.55 -28.68
C ARG A 96 -6.61 -17.79 -29.13
N ARG A 97 -7.52 -16.82 -28.96
CA ARG A 97 -8.90 -16.91 -29.47
C ARG A 97 -9.01 -16.56 -30.95
N ASN A 98 -7.98 -15.93 -31.54
CA ASN A 98 -7.96 -15.62 -32.96
C ASN A 98 -7.22 -16.72 -33.75
N CYS A 99 -6.32 -17.47 -33.11
CA CYS A 99 -5.62 -18.62 -33.71
C CYS A 99 -6.34 -19.95 -33.37
N LEU A 100 -7.54 -20.17 -33.92
CA LEU A 100 -8.46 -21.25 -33.52
C LEU A 100 -8.20 -22.64 -34.13
N ARG A 101 -7.04 -22.85 -34.78
CA ARG A 101 -6.77 -24.05 -35.60
C ARG A 101 -7.05 -25.41 -34.92
N TYR A 102 -7.04 -25.47 -33.58
CA TYR A 102 -7.26 -26.69 -32.81
C TYR A 102 -8.13 -26.51 -31.56
N ARG A 103 -8.78 -25.36 -31.34
CA ARG A 103 -9.52 -25.12 -30.09
C ARG A 103 -10.64 -24.09 -30.24
N GLN A 104 -11.84 -24.44 -29.81
CA GLN A 104 -12.97 -23.50 -29.74
C GLN A 104 -12.76 -22.38 -28.70
N PRO A 105 -13.22 -21.15 -29.00
CA PRO A 105 -13.13 -20.01 -28.08
C PRO A 105 -14.11 -20.18 -26.90
N ARG A 106 -13.66 -19.88 -25.67
CA ARG A 106 -14.49 -19.95 -24.45
C ARG A 106 -14.81 -18.56 -23.91
N PHE A 107 -15.81 -17.88 -24.47
CA PHE A 107 -16.15 -16.49 -24.11
C PHE A 107 -16.85 -16.35 -22.75
N LEU A 108 -17.57 -17.37 -22.32
CA LEU A 108 -18.41 -17.38 -21.11
C LEU A 108 -17.64 -17.71 -19.82
N ASN A 109 -16.36 -18.11 -19.91
CA ASN A 109 -15.50 -18.40 -18.75
C ASN A 109 -15.00 -17.11 -18.06
N ARG A 110 -15.94 -16.26 -17.64
CA ARG A 110 -15.72 -14.96 -16.98
C ARG A 110 -16.27 -14.91 -15.55
N GLY A 111 -16.75 -16.02 -14.99
CA GLY A 111 -17.33 -16.06 -13.64
C GLY A 111 -16.42 -15.42 -12.58
N SER A 112 -15.13 -15.75 -12.58
CA SER A 112 -14.15 -15.11 -11.68
C SER A 112 -14.10 -13.58 -11.84
N SER A 113 -14.14 -13.04 -13.06
CA SER A 113 -14.07 -11.59 -13.31
C SER A 113 -15.36 -10.84 -13.02
N LYS A 114 -16.49 -11.55 -12.96
CA LYS A 114 -17.82 -10.98 -12.67
C LYS A 114 -18.23 -11.13 -11.20
N ARG A 115 -17.42 -11.78 -10.37
CA ARG A 115 -17.71 -11.98 -8.95
C ARG A 115 -17.84 -10.63 -8.24
N SER A 116 -18.95 -10.42 -7.53
CA SER A 116 -19.17 -9.27 -6.65
C SER A 116 -18.08 -9.19 -5.57
N GLY A 117 -17.74 -7.97 -5.14
CA GLY A 117 -16.68 -7.73 -4.14
C GLY A 117 -15.25 -8.02 -4.63
N ARG A 118 -15.06 -8.35 -5.93
CA ARG A 118 -13.72 -8.57 -6.48
C ARG A 118 -12.95 -7.25 -6.62
N LEU A 119 -11.88 -7.11 -5.85
CA LEU A 119 -10.90 -6.04 -6.07
C LEU A 119 -10.17 -6.21 -7.41
N PRO A 120 -9.92 -5.10 -8.14
CA PRO A 120 -9.00 -5.10 -9.27
C PRO A 120 -7.61 -5.60 -8.85
N PRO A 121 -6.90 -6.39 -9.68
CA PRO A 121 -5.61 -6.96 -9.30
C PRO A 121 -4.55 -5.96 -8.82
N SER A 122 -4.53 -4.75 -9.39
CA SER A 122 -3.63 -3.68 -8.98
C SER A 122 -3.92 -3.18 -7.57
N ILE A 123 -5.20 -2.91 -7.26
CA ILE A 123 -5.65 -2.47 -5.93
C ILE A 123 -5.41 -3.57 -4.90
N ARG A 124 -5.79 -4.81 -5.23
CA ARG A 124 -5.54 -5.96 -4.38
C ARG A 124 -4.04 -6.12 -4.04
N THR A 125 -3.17 -6.05 -5.05
CA THR A 125 -1.72 -6.15 -4.84
C THR A 125 -1.22 -5.02 -3.94
N ASN A 126 -1.68 -3.79 -4.18
CA ASN A 126 -1.30 -2.62 -3.41
C ASN A 126 -1.73 -2.74 -1.93
N VAL A 127 -2.93 -3.23 -1.64
CA VAL A 127 -3.39 -3.51 -0.25
C VAL A 127 -2.60 -4.65 0.39
N GLU A 128 -2.45 -5.79 -0.30
CA GLU A 128 -1.68 -6.93 0.20
C GLU A 128 -0.21 -6.56 0.47
N GLU A 129 0.36 -5.65 -0.32
CA GLU A 129 1.69 -5.11 -0.12
C GLU A 129 1.81 -4.37 1.22
N VAL A 130 0.86 -3.51 1.57
CA VAL A 130 0.82 -2.82 2.87
C VAL A 130 0.69 -3.81 4.02
N VAL A 131 -0.33 -4.68 3.96
CA VAL A 131 -0.62 -5.65 5.04
C VAL A 131 0.61 -6.50 5.36
N ARG A 132 1.28 -7.03 4.32
CA ARG A 132 2.47 -7.87 4.50
C ARG A 132 3.70 -7.13 5.02
N VAL A 133 3.75 -5.80 4.85
CA VAL A 133 4.77 -4.95 5.46
C VAL A 133 4.45 -4.73 6.93
N VAL A 134 3.21 -4.38 7.26
CA VAL A 134 2.73 -4.18 8.64
C VAL A 134 2.97 -5.43 9.49
N GLU A 135 2.57 -6.62 9.01
CA GLU A 135 2.84 -7.92 9.66
C GLU A 135 4.33 -8.20 9.93
N ARG A 136 5.22 -7.49 9.24
CA ARG A 136 6.67 -7.68 9.31
C ARG A 136 7.40 -6.61 10.09
N ILE A 137 6.72 -5.57 10.54
CA ILE A 137 7.28 -4.57 11.45
C ILE A 137 7.58 -5.29 12.78
N PRO A 138 8.85 -5.29 13.26
CA PRO A 138 9.25 -6.04 14.45
C PRO A 138 9.01 -5.23 15.74
N LEU A 139 7.83 -4.60 15.86
CA LEU A 139 7.41 -3.77 17.00
C LEU A 139 6.08 -4.29 17.56
N PRO A 140 5.82 -4.12 18.87
CA PRO A 140 4.54 -4.47 19.49
C PRO A 140 3.48 -3.41 19.16
N ILE A 141 2.91 -3.48 17.95
CA ILE A 141 1.87 -2.53 17.51
C ILE A 141 0.60 -2.73 18.34
N SER A 142 0.19 -1.70 19.08
CA SER A 142 -1.02 -1.70 19.92
C SER A 142 -2.21 -1.07 19.20
N ALA A 143 -1.98 -0.13 18.29
CA ALA A 143 -3.01 0.56 17.52
C ALA A 143 -2.52 0.90 16.11
N ILE A 144 -3.44 0.95 15.14
CA ILE A 144 -3.17 1.38 13.78
C ILE A 144 -4.09 2.55 13.44
N VAL A 145 -3.54 3.63 12.90
CA VAL A 145 -4.31 4.79 12.44
C VAL A 145 -4.13 4.92 10.93
N VAL A 146 -5.23 5.02 10.20
CA VAL A 146 -5.19 5.14 8.73
C VAL A 146 -5.95 6.38 8.30
N GLU A 147 -5.39 7.12 7.35
CA GLU A 147 -6.08 8.23 6.72
C GLU A 147 -7.23 7.72 5.85
N ASP A 148 -8.45 8.22 6.08
CA ASP A 148 -9.63 7.94 5.27
C ASP A 148 -9.83 8.96 4.14
N VAL A 149 -10.45 8.52 3.03
CA VAL A 149 -10.76 9.38 1.86
C VAL A 149 -11.98 10.26 2.13
N GLN A 150 -12.83 9.84 3.05
CA GLN A 150 -14.10 10.50 3.29
C GLN A 150 -13.91 11.71 4.20
N VAL A 151 -14.06 12.92 3.67
CA VAL A 151 -14.55 14.01 4.50
C VAL A 151 -15.95 13.61 4.94
N ASP A 152 -16.18 13.32 6.22
CA ASP A 152 -17.54 13.07 6.72
C ASP A 152 -18.29 14.40 6.77
N ILE A 153 -18.87 14.76 5.62
CA ILE A 153 -19.66 15.99 5.45
C ILE A 153 -20.90 15.96 6.37
N ALA A 154 -21.41 14.79 6.75
CA ALA A 154 -22.52 14.67 7.68
C ALA A 154 -22.11 15.07 9.11
N ARG A 155 -20.91 14.69 9.55
CA ARG A 155 -20.33 15.11 10.84
C ARG A 155 -19.82 16.56 10.82
N LEU A 156 -19.32 17.04 9.68
CA LEU A 156 -18.97 18.45 9.47
C LEU A 156 -20.19 19.37 9.53
N ASN A 157 -21.35 18.91 9.03
CA ASN A 157 -22.61 19.65 9.13
C ASN A 157 -23.36 19.40 10.45
N ASN A 158 -23.07 18.30 11.16
CA ASN A 158 -23.62 18.00 12.48
C ASN A 158 -22.61 17.21 13.35
N PRO A 159 -21.86 17.90 14.22
CA PRO A 159 -20.82 17.29 15.07
C PRO A 159 -21.32 16.20 16.05
N THR A 160 -22.65 16.11 16.27
CA THR A 160 -23.27 15.21 17.25
C THR A 160 -23.69 13.84 16.70
N LEU A 161 -23.50 13.58 15.40
CA LEU A 161 -23.94 12.34 14.75
C LEU A 161 -23.25 11.09 15.36
N ARG A 162 -24.03 10.08 15.79
CA ARG A 162 -23.54 8.80 16.35
C ARG A 162 -24.11 7.57 15.61
N GLY A 163 -23.37 6.46 15.70
CA GLY A 163 -23.44 5.23 14.88
C GLY A 163 -24.80 4.61 14.53
N ARG A 164 -25.88 4.82 15.31
CA ARG A 164 -27.23 4.33 14.94
C ARG A 164 -27.84 5.08 13.75
N HIS A 165 -27.47 6.36 13.54
CA HIS A 165 -27.99 7.16 12.42
C HIS A 165 -27.33 6.85 11.07
N TYR A 166 -26.29 6.00 11.03
CA TYR A 166 -25.65 5.53 9.79
C TYR A 166 -26.40 4.35 9.14
N GLN A 167 -27.30 3.68 9.88
CA GLN A 167 -27.97 2.44 9.43
C GLN A 167 -29.33 2.68 8.75
N ASP A 168 -29.67 3.93 8.42
CA ASP A 168 -30.93 4.24 7.74
C ASP A 168 -30.88 3.79 6.26
N PRO A 169 -31.67 2.77 5.85
CA PRO A 169 -31.66 2.25 4.49
C PRO A 169 -32.23 3.25 3.45
N THR A 170 -32.84 4.36 3.88
CA THR A 170 -33.32 5.42 2.99
C THR A 170 -32.23 6.38 2.55
N ARG A 171 -31.07 6.40 3.24
CA ARG A 171 -29.94 7.28 2.88
C ARG A 171 -29.20 6.78 1.64
N LEU A 172 -28.87 7.72 0.75
CA LEU A 172 -27.87 7.48 -0.30
C LEU A 172 -26.54 7.11 0.37
N ASP A 173 -25.85 6.09 -0.13
CA ASP A 173 -24.52 5.71 0.34
C ASP A 173 -23.64 6.97 0.39
N GLU A 174 -23.15 7.32 1.59
CA GLU A 174 -22.41 8.56 1.83
C GLU A 174 -21.16 8.62 0.94
N ASN A 175 -20.59 7.46 0.60
CA ASN A 175 -19.52 7.33 -0.38
C ASN A 175 -19.89 7.89 -1.77
N LEU A 176 -21.10 7.56 -2.26
CA LEU A 176 -21.64 7.99 -3.55
C LEU A 176 -22.02 9.47 -3.52
N ARG A 177 -22.58 9.96 -2.41
CA ARG A 177 -22.85 11.39 -2.18
C ARG A 177 -21.57 12.21 -2.26
N ILE A 178 -20.54 11.84 -1.52
CA ILE A 178 -19.26 12.56 -1.48
C ILE A 178 -18.57 12.51 -2.85
N ALA A 179 -18.57 11.35 -3.50
CA ALA A 179 -18.01 11.23 -4.84
C ALA A 179 -18.70 12.18 -5.84
N CYS A 180 -20.02 12.34 -5.75
CA CYS A 180 -20.77 13.29 -6.57
C CYS A 180 -20.34 14.74 -6.30
N LEU A 181 -20.24 15.14 -5.02
CA LEU A 181 -19.81 16.48 -4.63
C LEU A 181 -18.37 16.79 -5.08
N MET A 182 -17.47 15.82 -4.95
CA MET A 182 -16.06 15.95 -5.39
C MET A 182 -15.95 16.06 -6.91
N ARG A 183 -16.68 15.21 -7.66
CA ARG A 183 -16.74 15.27 -9.12
C ARG A 183 -17.16 16.66 -9.59
N ASP A 184 -18.14 17.22 -8.91
CA ASP A 184 -18.74 18.52 -9.21
C ASP A 184 -17.99 19.69 -8.57
N ARG A 185 -16.76 19.45 -8.07
CA ARG A 185 -15.85 20.47 -7.47
C ARG A 185 -16.49 21.29 -6.36
N TYR A 186 -17.38 20.65 -5.58
CA TYR A 186 -18.17 21.29 -4.53
C TYR A 186 -18.92 22.53 -5.04
N GLN A 187 -19.45 22.43 -6.25
CA GLN A 187 -20.16 23.51 -6.92
C GLN A 187 -21.54 23.01 -7.34
N CYS A 188 -22.58 23.79 -7.01
CA CYS A 188 -23.92 23.53 -7.53
C CYS A 188 -23.88 23.54 -9.06
N GLN A 189 -24.25 22.42 -9.69
CA GLN A 189 -24.20 22.27 -11.14
C GLN A 189 -25.34 23.01 -11.85
N HIS A 190 -26.31 23.55 -11.11
CA HIS A 190 -27.37 24.40 -11.67
C HIS A 190 -27.05 25.89 -11.56
N CYS A 191 -26.70 26.39 -10.37
CA CYS A 191 -26.51 27.83 -10.13
C CYS A 191 -25.06 28.27 -9.91
N GLY A 192 -24.09 27.35 -9.96
CA GLY A 192 -22.66 27.65 -9.85
C GLY A 192 -22.16 28.05 -8.46
N THR A 193 -23.01 28.09 -7.44
CA THR A 193 -22.62 28.47 -6.06
C THR A 193 -21.68 27.44 -5.43
N ARG A 194 -20.61 27.91 -4.76
CA ARG A 194 -19.58 27.09 -4.08
C ARG A 194 -19.56 27.26 -2.55
N THR A 195 -20.08 28.36 -2.02
CA THR A 195 -19.98 28.75 -0.61
C THR A 195 -21.33 29.25 -0.07
N GLY A 196 -21.56 29.11 1.25
CA GLY A 196 -22.72 29.67 1.94
C GLY A 196 -24.05 28.91 1.82
N LYS A 197 -24.08 27.75 1.15
CA LYS A 197 -25.29 26.91 1.03
C LYS A 197 -24.97 25.42 1.19
N ARG A 198 -25.88 24.68 1.84
CA ARG A 198 -25.78 23.21 1.96
C ARG A 198 -25.87 22.58 0.57
N LEU A 199 -24.87 21.77 0.20
CA LEU A 199 -24.83 21.01 -1.03
C LEU A 199 -25.36 19.58 -0.81
N GLU A 200 -26.09 19.07 -1.79
CA GLU A 200 -26.78 17.79 -1.78
C GLU A 200 -26.60 17.08 -3.12
N ALA A 201 -26.45 15.76 -3.08
CA ALA A 201 -26.47 14.93 -4.27
C ALA A 201 -27.92 14.58 -4.61
N HIS A 202 -28.43 15.11 -5.72
CA HIS A 202 -29.78 14.88 -6.22
C HIS A 202 -29.78 13.76 -7.27
N HIS A 203 -30.79 12.90 -7.27
CA HIS A 203 -30.98 11.90 -8.33
C HIS A 203 -31.56 12.54 -9.60
N ILE A 204 -30.86 12.46 -10.72
CA ILE A 204 -31.33 13.04 -12.00
C ILE A 204 -32.64 12.34 -12.43
N VAL A 205 -32.65 11.00 -12.41
CA VAL A 205 -33.88 10.20 -12.43
C VAL A 205 -34.23 9.89 -10.98
N HIS A 206 -35.37 10.40 -10.51
CA HIS A 206 -35.83 10.19 -9.14
C HIS A 206 -35.92 8.70 -8.78
N ARG A 207 -35.65 8.37 -7.51
CA ARG A 207 -35.71 6.99 -7.01
C ARG A 207 -37.09 6.35 -7.18
N GLU A 208 -38.16 7.13 -6.97
CA GLU A 208 -39.55 6.69 -7.18
C GLU A 208 -39.84 6.28 -8.64
N HIS A 209 -39.11 6.86 -9.59
CA HIS A 209 -39.16 6.54 -11.02
C HIS A 209 -38.12 5.49 -11.43
N GLY A 210 -37.58 4.72 -10.48
CA GLY A 210 -36.62 3.63 -10.75
C GLY A 210 -35.16 4.09 -10.94
N GLY A 211 -34.84 5.34 -10.57
CA GLY A 211 -33.48 5.86 -10.61
C GLY A 211 -32.51 5.10 -9.70
N LYS A 212 -31.38 4.65 -10.24
CA LYS A 212 -30.36 3.89 -9.50
C LYS A 212 -29.41 4.81 -8.73
N ASP A 213 -28.86 4.30 -7.63
CA ASP A 213 -27.80 4.97 -6.85
C ASP A 213 -26.44 4.83 -7.54
N THR A 214 -26.26 5.55 -8.65
CA THR A 214 -24.99 5.59 -9.39
C THR A 214 -24.56 7.04 -9.56
N LEU A 215 -23.24 7.29 -9.57
CA LEU A 215 -22.69 8.63 -9.84
C LEU A 215 -23.23 9.25 -11.15
N THR A 216 -23.49 8.42 -12.16
CA THR A 216 -24.09 8.83 -13.44
C THR A 216 -25.52 9.32 -13.31
N ASN A 217 -26.21 8.96 -12.23
CA ASN A 217 -27.57 9.40 -11.93
C ASN A 217 -27.60 10.43 -10.79
N LEU A 218 -26.44 10.92 -10.34
CA LEU A 218 -26.33 11.90 -9.26
C LEU A 218 -25.76 13.22 -9.79
N ILE A 219 -26.23 14.33 -9.22
CA ILE A 219 -25.76 15.69 -9.51
C ILE A 219 -25.74 16.55 -8.24
N THR A 220 -24.72 17.37 -8.09
CA THR A 220 -24.58 18.28 -6.95
C THR A 220 -25.44 19.52 -7.10
N LEU A 221 -26.38 19.73 -6.17
CA LEU A 221 -27.23 20.91 -6.10
C LEU A 221 -27.13 21.58 -4.73
N CYS A 222 -27.29 22.90 -4.67
CA CYS A 222 -27.54 23.57 -3.39
C CYS A 222 -28.98 23.33 -2.92
N SER A 223 -29.23 23.42 -1.62
CA SER A 223 -30.55 23.15 -1.01
C SER A 223 -31.72 23.93 -1.62
N SER A 224 -31.48 25.14 -2.15
CA SER A 224 -32.50 25.91 -2.86
C SER A 224 -32.79 25.35 -4.25
N CYS A 225 -31.77 24.94 -5.00
CA CYS A 225 -31.94 24.32 -6.31
C CYS A 225 -32.53 22.91 -6.18
N HIS A 226 -32.10 22.14 -5.18
CA HIS A 226 -32.63 20.83 -4.86
C HIS A 226 -34.15 20.88 -4.65
N ARG A 227 -34.65 21.81 -3.81
CA ARG A 227 -36.10 22.01 -3.61
C ARG A 227 -36.84 22.40 -4.88
N LYS A 228 -36.28 23.28 -5.71
CA LYS A 228 -36.90 23.70 -6.98
C LYS A 228 -37.03 22.56 -7.98
N VAL A 229 -36.09 21.61 -7.97
CA VAL A 229 -36.17 20.41 -8.81
C VAL A 229 -37.29 19.48 -8.32
N HIS A 230 -37.38 19.23 -7.00
CA HIS A 230 -38.50 18.45 -6.42
C HIS A 230 -39.86 19.12 -6.65
N ALA A 231 -39.91 20.44 -6.67
CA ALA A 231 -41.13 21.20 -6.96
C ALA A 231 -41.45 21.31 -8.47
N GLY A 232 -40.69 20.66 -9.35
CA GLY A 232 -40.89 20.69 -10.81
C GLY A 232 -40.63 22.06 -11.46
N THR A 233 -40.12 23.04 -10.71
CA THR A 233 -39.89 24.41 -11.18
C THR A 233 -38.59 24.55 -11.96
N VAL A 234 -37.69 23.57 -11.85
CA VAL A 234 -36.40 23.51 -12.55
C VAL A 234 -36.21 22.10 -13.11
N THR A 235 -36.03 22.01 -14.43
CA THR A 235 -35.66 20.77 -15.12
C THR A 235 -34.14 20.68 -15.28
N LEU A 236 -33.57 19.54 -14.92
CA LEU A 236 -32.14 19.28 -15.04
C LEU A 236 -31.84 18.68 -16.41
N ASN A 237 -31.37 19.49 -17.36
CA ASN A 237 -31.02 19.04 -18.73
C ASN A 237 -29.61 18.39 -18.82
N GLN A 238 -29.02 17.99 -17.71
CA GLN A 238 -27.66 17.45 -17.66
C GLN A 238 -27.70 15.92 -17.59
N THR A 239 -27.00 15.24 -18.49
CA THR A 239 -26.66 13.83 -18.34
C THR A 239 -25.54 13.72 -17.31
N GLY A 240 -25.73 12.93 -16.25
CA GLY A 240 -24.69 12.77 -15.24
C GLY A 240 -23.42 12.23 -15.91
N MET A 241 -22.31 12.92 -15.69
CA MET A 241 -21.05 12.60 -16.37
C MET A 241 -20.58 11.20 -15.95
N SER A 242 -20.62 10.23 -16.87
CA SER A 242 -19.97 8.93 -16.68
C SER A 242 -18.46 9.08 -16.93
N GLY A 243 -17.72 9.45 -15.89
CA GLY A 243 -16.29 9.68 -16.00
C GLY A 243 -15.46 8.46 -15.62
N HIS A 244 -14.28 8.32 -16.23
CA HIS A 244 -13.20 7.45 -15.76
C HIS A 244 -12.84 7.72 -14.27
N LEU A 245 -13.11 8.94 -13.79
CA LEU A 245 -12.88 9.40 -12.42
C LEU A 245 -13.78 8.72 -11.37
N ASP A 246 -15.04 8.43 -11.70
CA ASP A 246 -15.99 7.77 -10.78
C ASP A 246 -15.56 6.33 -10.47
N GLN A 247 -15.08 5.62 -11.49
CA GLN A 247 -14.53 4.27 -11.31
C GLN A 247 -13.24 4.28 -10.48
N ILE A 248 -12.45 5.36 -10.55
CA ILE A 248 -11.21 5.50 -9.76
C ILE A 248 -11.55 5.77 -8.30
N ALA A 249 -12.51 6.65 -8.02
CA ALA A 249 -12.96 6.97 -6.67
C ALA A 249 -13.52 5.71 -5.96
N GLN A 250 -14.46 5.01 -6.60
CA GLN A 250 -15.04 3.77 -6.07
C GLN A 250 -13.98 2.69 -5.84
N ARG A 251 -13.02 2.52 -6.76
CA ARG A 251 -11.92 1.54 -6.60
C ARG A 251 -10.97 1.91 -5.47
N THR A 252 -10.73 3.20 -5.25
CA THR A 252 -9.89 3.70 -4.16
C THR A 252 -10.56 3.45 -2.81
N GLN A 253 -11.87 3.74 -2.70
CA GLN A 253 -12.66 3.45 -1.50
C GLN A 253 -12.69 1.96 -1.18
N GLN A 254 -13.03 1.10 -2.15
CA GLN A 254 -13.02 -0.37 -1.97
C GLN A 254 -11.64 -0.89 -1.53
N GLY A 255 -10.56 -0.30 -2.04
CA GLY A 255 -9.20 -0.63 -1.64
C GLY A 255 -8.90 -0.27 -0.18
N LYS A 256 -9.29 0.93 0.26
CA LYS A 256 -9.12 1.38 1.64
C LYS A 256 -9.99 0.57 2.62
N THR A 257 -11.28 0.33 2.30
CA THR A 257 -12.14 -0.55 3.12
C THR A 257 -11.51 -1.93 3.31
N HIS A 258 -11.02 -2.54 2.22
CA HIS A 258 -10.36 -3.83 2.32
C HIS A 258 -9.07 -3.77 3.15
N LEU A 259 -8.29 -2.68 3.04
CA LEU A 259 -7.12 -2.48 3.89
C LEU A 259 -7.51 -2.45 5.36
N TYR A 260 -8.53 -1.68 5.73
CA TYR A 260 -9.02 -1.58 7.12
C TYR A 260 -9.38 -2.96 7.66
N ASP A 261 -10.12 -3.75 6.90
CA ASP A 261 -10.54 -5.10 7.32
C ASP A 261 -9.36 -6.07 7.49
N GLN A 262 -8.30 -5.92 6.70
CA GLN A 262 -7.10 -6.74 6.86
C GLN A 262 -6.26 -6.28 8.06
N VAL A 263 -6.05 -4.97 8.24
CA VAL A 263 -5.21 -4.46 9.33
C VAL A 263 -5.88 -4.54 10.71
N ARG A 264 -7.23 -4.53 10.77
CA ARG A 264 -7.99 -4.80 12.01
C ARG A 264 -7.70 -6.16 12.64
N ARG A 265 -7.20 -7.11 11.84
CA ARG A 265 -6.78 -8.44 12.34
C ARG A 265 -5.44 -8.39 13.06
N ILE A 266 -4.69 -7.30 12.91
CA ILE A 266 -3.37 -7.10 13.51
C ILE A 266 -3.51 -6.31 14.81
N ALA A 267 -4.23 -5.19 14.78
CA ALA A 267 -4.48 -4.33 15.94
C ALA A 267 -5.77 -3.49 15.72
N PRO A 268 -6.35 -2.91 16.78
CA PRO A 268 -7.43 -1.92 16.67
C PRO A 268 -7.10 -0.81 15.67
N VAL A 269 -8.08 -0.43 14.84
CA VAL A 269 -7.91 0.57 13.77
C VAL A 269 -8.77 1.80 14.00
N SER A 270 -8.14 2.96 14.04
CA SER A 270 -8.78 4.28 14.01
C SER A 270 -8.65 4.92 12.62
N LEU A 271 -9.63 5.73 12.23
CA LEU A 271 -9.63 6.47 10.98
C LEU A 271 -9.54 7.96 11.27
N VAL A 272 -8.73 8.67 10.47
CA VAL A 272 -8.55 10.13 10.56
C VAL A 272 -8.77 10.77 9.21
N TYR A 273 -9.10 12.05 9.19
CA TYR A 273 -9.37 12.75 7.93
C TYR A 273 -8.12 13.44 7.38
N GLY A 274 -7.95 13.39 6.05
CA GLY A 274 -6.78 13.98 5.38
C GLY A 274 -6.62 15.49 5.57
N TYR A 275 -7.71 16.22 5.84
CA TYR A 275 -7.62 17.66 6.11
C TYR A 275 -7.09 17.95 7.52
N GLU A 276 -7.43 17.11 8.51
CA GLU A 276 -6.97 17.23 9.89
C GLU A 276 -5.47 16.94 9.96
N THR A 277 -5.03 15.87 9.28
CA THR A 277 -3.62 15.49 9.21
C THR A 277 -2.79 16.55 8.49
N ALA A 278 -3.31 17.15 7.41
CA ALA A 278 -2.64 18.22 6.69
C ALA A 278 -2.52 19.51 7.52
N ALA A 279 -3.54 19.87 8.29
CA ALA A 279 -3.50 21.01 9.21
C ALA A 279 -2.50 20.75 10.35
N PHE A 280 -2.56 19.57 10.95
CA PHE A 280 -1.67 19.16 12.03
C PHE A 280 -0.21 19.09 11.59
N ARG A 281 0.07 18.57 10.38
CA ARG A 281 1.42 18.59 9.81
C ARG A 281 2.00 20.00 9.70
N LYS A 282 1.19 20.96 9.26
CA LYS A 282 1.60 22.37 9.17
C LYS A 282 1.87 22.96 10.56
N ALA A 283 1.03 22.64 11.55
CA ALA A 283 1.22 23.09 12.92
C ALA A 283 2.52 22.54 13.54
N LEU A 284 2.89 21.30 13.21
CA LEU A 284 4.14 20.67 13.65
C LEU A 284 5.38 21.10 12.85
N GLY A 285 5.23 21.91 11.79
CA GLY A 285 6.35 22.29 10.93
C GLY A 285 6.99 21.14 10.15
N VAL A 286 6.30 20.02 9.99
CA VAL A 286 6.84 18.82 9.32
C VAL A 286 6.73 18.99 7.80
N GLU A 287 7.88 18.86 7.12
CA GLU A 287 7.93 18.89 5.66
C GLU A 287 7.06 17.80 5.04
N LYS A 288 6.54 18.05 3.84
CA LYS A 288 5.66 17.10 3.16
C LYS A 288 6.46 15.87 2.72
N ALA A 289 6.20 14.75 3.39
CA ALA A 289 6.75 13.45 3.06
C ALA A 289 5.76 12.37 3.46
N HIS A 290 5.77 11.21 2.79
CA HIS A 290 4.83 10.12 3.06
C HIS A 290 4.94 9.57 4.49
N ASP A 291 6.16 9.37 4.99
CA ASP A 291 6.41 8.97 6.38
C ASP A 291 6.10 10.09 7.39
N GLY A 292 6.30 11.36 7.02
CA GLY A 292 5.91 12.52 7.81
C GLY A 292 4.40 12.69 7.94
N ASP A 293 3.66 12.49 6.85
CA ASP A 293 2.20 12.44 6.84
C ASP A 293 1.72 11.25 7.70
N ALA A 294 2.38 10.09 7.62
CA ALA A 294 2.11 8.94 8.49
C ALA A 294 2.42 9.20 9.97
N LEU A 295 3.45 9.98 10.31
CA LEU A 295 3.70 10.42 11.68
C LEU A 295 2.53 11.26 12.19
N CYS A 296 2.10 12.25 11.40
CA CYS A 296 0.96 13.10 11.76
C CYS A 296 -0.32 12.29 11.95
N ILE A 297 -0.55 11.28 11.09
CA ILE A 297 -1.67 10.33 11.24
C ILE A 297 -1.58 9.57 12.56
N ALA A 298 -0.39 9.10 12.95
CA ALA A 298 -0.19 8.31 14.16
C ALA A 298 -0.46 9.12 15.43
N THR A 299 -0.12 10.41 15.45
CA THR A 299 -0.16 11.24 16.67
C THR A 299 -1.33 12.22 16.71
N LEU A 300 -2.13 12.34 15.64
CA LEU A 300 -3.24 13.30 15.57
C LEU A 300 -4.24 13.15 16.73
N GLN A 301 -4.61 11.92 17.09
CA GLN A 301 -5.62 11.67 18.12
C GLN A 301 -5.09 11.93 19.53
N THR A 302 -3.80 11.69 19.78
CA THR A 302 -3.16 11.95 21.08
C THR A 302 -2.74 13.40 21.21
N GLY A 303 -2.53 14.11 20.09
CA GLY A 303 -1.97 15.45 20.08
C GLY A 303 -0.46 15.48 20.38
N ASP A 304 0.21 14.33 20.39
CA ASP A 304 1.62 14.24 20.76
C ASP A 304 2.50 14.98 19.74
N VAL A 305 3.32 15.89 20.25
CA VAL A 305 4.35 16.58 19.48
C VAL A 305 5.60 15.69 19.46
N VAL A 306 5.70 14.87 18.43
CA VAL A 306 6.82 13.95 18.24
C VAL A 306 7.80 14.55 17.24
N PRO A 307 9.09 14.73 17.59
CA PRO A 307 10.09 15.21 16.66
C PRO A 307 10.17 14.29 15.43
N PHE A 308 10.08 14.88 14.24
CA PHE A 308 10.24 14.14 13.00
C PHE A 308 11.73 13.89 12.73
N HIS A 309 12.10 12.61 12.60
CA HIS A 309 13.45 12.20 12.26
C HIS A 309 13.43 10.84 11.51
N ARG A 310 14.53 10.50 10.85
CA ARG A 310 14.63 9.33 9.95
C ARG A 310 15.72 8.33 10.33
N ASP A 311 16.16 8.30 11.59
CA ASP A 311 17.23 7.40 12.10
C ASP A 311 16.97 5.91 11.80
N CYS A 312 15.68 5.54 11.74
CA CYS A 312 15.20 4.20 11.43
C CYS A 312 14.23 4.20 10.23
N PHE A 313 14.55 4.98 9.19
CA PHE A 313 13.77 5.03 7.94
C PHE A 313 14.08 3.85 7.00
N TRP A 314 13.05 3.30 6.37
CA TRP A 314 13.15 2.20 5.42
C TRP A 314 12.42 2.47 4.11
N SER A 315 13.13 2.34 2.99
CA SER A 315 12.52 2.17 1.67
C SER A 315 12.17 0.70 1.45
N VAL A 316 10.88 0.42 1.31
CA VAL A 316 10.34 -0.93 1.17
C VAL A 316 9.84 -1.15 -0.26
N SER A 317 10.31 -2.22 -0.90
CA SER A 317 9.94 -2.57 -2.27
C SER A 317 9.68 -4.07 -2.43
N PHE A 318 9.09 -4.46 -3.56
CA PHE A 318 8.65 -5.84 -3.76
C PHE A 318 9.33 -6.53 -4.94
N ARG A 319 9.77 -7.76 -4.68
CA ARG A 319 10.28 -8.70 -5.68
C ARG A 319 9.21 -9.74 -6.02
N SER A 320 9.03 -10.01 -7.31
CA SER A 320 8.21 -11.13 -7.75
C SER A 320 8.88 -12.47 -7.40
N ARG A 321 8.15 -13.41 -6.77
CA ARG A 321 8.64 -14.77 -6.48
C ARG A 321 9.05 -15.56 -7.71
N ARG A 322 8.39 -15.30 -8.85
CA ARG A 322 8.73 -15.91 -10.13
C ARG A 322 9.37 -14.85 -11.01
N THR A 323 10.68 -14.94 -11.17
CA THR A 323 11.41 -14.24 -12.21
C THR A 323 10.87 -14.78 -13.55
N ARG A 324 10.33 -13.89 -14.37
CA ARG A 324 10.00 -14.09 -15.81
C ARG A 324 9.60 -15.52 -16.24
N ARG A 325 8.28 -15.74 -16.27
CA ARG A 325 7.53 -16.51 -17.30
C ARG A 325 8.33 -17.64 -18.00
N GLN A 326 8.21 -18.87 -17.48
CA GLN A 326 8.66 -20.10 -18.15
C GLN A 326 8.12 -20.30 -19.58
N TYR A 327 7.12 -19.53 -20.06
CA TYR A 327 6.46 -19.79 -21.34
C TYR A 327 5.99 -18.52 -22.07
N HIS A 328 6.87 -17.58 -22.40
CA HIS A 328 6.47 -16.42 -23.23
C HIS A 328 7.57 -15.88 -24.17
N SER A 329 8.52 -16.69 -24.62
CA SER A 329 9.10 -16.38 -25.93
C SER A 329 7.97 -16.48 -26.95
N LEU A 330 7.88 -15.49 -27.84
CA LEU A 330 7.11 -15.67 -29.06
C LEU A 330 7.68 -16.90 -29.78
N PRO A 331 6.83 -17.75 -30.37
CA PRO A 331 7.33 -18.87 -31.16
C PRO A 331 8.31 -18.34 -32.21
N ILE A 332 9.53 -18.87 -32.20
CA ILE A 332 10.55 -18.57 -33.20
C ILE A 332 10.25 -19.45 -34.40
N LYS A 333 10.23 -18.87 -35.61
CA LYS A 333 10.00 -19.61 -36.86
C LYS A 333 11.00 -20.77 -36.95
N GLY A 334 10.50 -21.99 -37.14
CA GLY A 334 11.30 -23.22 -37.22
C GLY A 334 11.76 -23.82 -35.87
N LYS A 335 11.65 -23.10 -34.74
CA LYS A 335 12.10 -23.61 -33.41
C LYS A 335 10.97 -23.69 -32.38
N GLY A 336 9.77 -23.24 -32.71
CA GLY A 336 8.64 -23.20 -31.77
C GLY A 336 8.93 -22.29 -30.58
N ARG A 337 8.36 -22.59 -29.41
CA ARG A 337 8.62 -21.81 -28.18
C ARG A 337 9.92 -22.25 -27.54
N VAL A 338 10.93 -21.39 -27.57
CA VAL A 338 12.20 -21.64 -26.91
C VAL A 338 12.11 -21.29 -25.42
N ARG A 339 12.48 -22.22 -24.54
CA ARG A 339 12.50 -21.97 -23.10
C ARG A 339 13.49 -20.85 -22.78
N TYR A 340 13.04 -19.89 -22.00
CA TYR A 340 13.95 -18.86 -21.49
C TYR A 340 14.93 -19.52 -20.53
N GLN A 341 16.22 -19.52 -20.88
CA GLN A 341 17.28 -20.06 -20.05
C GLN A 341 17.75 -18.97 -19.08
N VAL A 342 17.49 -19.17 -17.79
CA VAL A 342 18.05 -18.36 -16.71
C VAL A 342 18.60 -19.34 -15.69
N ASN A 343 19.77 -19.01 -15.15
CA ASN A 343 20.28 -19.68 -13.97
C ASN A 343 19.44 -19.21 -12.77
N GLU A 344 18.32 -19.90 -12.54
CA GLU A 344 17.37 -19.58 -11.46
C GLU A 344 17.95 -19.94 -10.08
N GLU A 345 18.81 -20.95 -10.05
CA GLU A 345 19.45 -21.50 -8.87
C GLU A 345 20.86 -21.99 -9.22
N LEU A 346 21.76 -21.92 -8.25
CA LEU A 346 23.10 -22.48 -8.31
C LEU A 346 23.47 -22.98 -6.92
N ASP A 347 23.70 -24.28 -6.77
CA ASP A 347 24.06 -24.94 -5.49
C ASP A 347 23.16 -24.53 -4.31
N GLY A 348 21.84 -24.49 -4.53
CA GLY A 348 20.87 -24.08 -3.51
C GLY A 348 20.68 -22.57 -3.38
N PHE A 349 21.55 -21.74 -3.95
CA PHE A 349 21.46 -20.28 -3.90
C PHE A 349 20.56 -19.74 -4.99
N ARG A 350 19.73 -18.76 -4.63
CA ARG A 350 18.82 -18.08 -5.57
C ARG A 350 18.99 -16.56 -5.51
N LYS A 351 18.55 -15.90 -6.58
CA LYS A 351 18.55 -14.43 -6.67
C LYS A 351 17.77 -13.81 -5.51
N GLY A 352 18.47 -13.14 -4.60
CA GLY A 352 17.90 -12.43 -3.45
C GLY A 352 18.26 -13.01 -2.11
N ASP A 353 18.87 -14.19 -2.10
CA ASP A 353 19.47 -14.76 -0.91
C ASP A 353 20.52 -13.77 -0.36
N LEU A 354 20.54 -13.62 0.96
CA LEU A 354 21.59 -12.92 1.68
C LEU A 354 22.65 -13.95 2.06
N VAL A 355 23.91 -13.63 1.75
CA VAL A 355 25.05 -14.53 1.91
C VAL A 355 26.20 -13.80 2.57
N LEU A 356 26.98 -14.54 3.37
CA LEU A 356 28.28 -14.14 3.86
C LEU A 356 29.33 -14.68 2.91
N VAL A 357 30.04 -13.79 2.22
CA VAL A 357 31.06 -14.15 1.22
C VAL A 357 32.42 -14.13 1.89
N LYS A 358 33.16 -15.24 1.78
CA LYS A 358 34.50 -15.43 2.38
C LYS A 358 34.57 -15.10 3.87
N GLY A 359 33.50 -15.39 4.62
CA GLY A 359 33.41 -15.10 6.05
C GLY A 359 33.34 -13.61 6.43
N GLN A 360 33.45 -12.69 5.47
CA GLN A 360 33.67 -11.26 5.74
C GLN A 360 32.57 -10.36 5.17
N TRP A 361 32.12 -10.61 3.94
CA TRP A 361 31.30 -9.64 3.21
C TRP A 361 29.83 -10.03 3.20
N PHE A 362 28.97 -9.16 3.73
CA PHE A 362 27.52 -9.37 3.70
C PHE A 362 26.94 -8.91 2.35
N LYS A 363 26.53 -9.85 1.50
CA LYS A 363 26.06 -9.57 0.13
C LYS A 363 24.66 -10.11 -0.11
N GLN A 364 23.94 -9.49 -1.04
CA GLN A 364 22.72 -10.04 -1.61
C GLN A 364 22.99 -10.54 -3.02
N VAL A 365 22.60 -11.78 -3.32
CA VAL A 365 22.70 -12.36 -4.67
C VAL A 365 21.83 -11.55 -5.64
N ASN A 366 22.46 -10.89 -6.60
CA ASN A 366 21.79 -10.07 -7.62
C ASN A 366 21.47 -10.88 -8.89
N SER A 367 22.38 -11.75 -9.31
CA SER A 367 22.22 -12.65 -10.44
C SER A 367 23.14 -13.87 -10.30
N ILE A 368 22.91 -14.86 -11.15
CA ILE A 368 23.73 -16.07 -11.25
C ILE A 368 24.28 -16.11 -12.67
N TYR A 369 25.61 -16.09 -12.80
CA TYR A 369 26.28 -16.11 -14.10
C TYR A 369 26.30 -17.52 -14.69
N SER A 370 26.37 -17.61 -16.02
CA SER A 370 26.56 -18.88 -16.75
C SER A 370 27.86 -19.58 -16.37
N THR A 371 28.84 -18.83 -15.87
CA THR A 371 30.12 -19.34 -15.36
C THR A 371 30.02 -20.03 -13.99
N GLY A 372 28.83 -20.24 -13.44
CA GLY A 372 28.66 -20.86 -12.12
C GLY A 372 29.07 -19.96 -10.96
N ARG A 373 28.89 -18.64 -11.09
CA ARG A 373 29.21 -17.65 -10.05
C ARG A 373 27.98 -16.89 -9.58
N LEU A 374 27.93 -16.61 -8.28
CA LEU A 374 26.97 -15.69 -7.68
C LEU A 374 27.49 -14.26 -7.86
N ALA A 375 26.66 -13.40 -8.44
CA ALA A 375 26.99 -12.00 -8.68
C ALA A 375 26.28 -11.09 -7.69
N PHE A 376 26.98 -10.03 -7.27
CA PHE A 376 26.53 -9.10 -6.24
C PHE A 376 26.51 -7.66 -6.78
N HIS A 377 25.95 -6.73 -6.01
CA HIS A 377 26.12 -5.31 -6.32
C HIS A 377 27.60 -4.92 -6.15
N ARG A 378 28.11 -4.14 -7.10
CA ARG A 378 29.48 -3.61 -7.04
C ARG A 378 29.56 -2.60 -5.91
N VAL A 379 30.51 -2.81 -5.01
CA VAL A 379 30.89 -1.91 -3.92
C VAL A 379 32.40 -1.92 -3.92
N ALA A 380 33.03 -0.73 -3.86
CA ALA A 380 34.48 -0.63 -3.89
C ALA A 380 35.10 -1.43 -2.73
N GLY A 381 36.16 -2.19 -3.02
CA GLY A 381 36.83 -3.06 -2.04
C GLY A 381 36.12 -4.39 -1.73
N GLU A 382 34.91 -4.63 -2.27
CA GLU A 382 34.16 -5.86 -1.99
C GLU A 382 34.08 -6.79 -3.22
N PRO A 383 33.97 -8.12 -3.04
CA PRO A 383 33.82 -9.04 -4.15
C PRO A 383 32.54 -8.75 -4.95
N SER A 384 32.69 -8.57 -6.27
CA SER A 384 31.57 -8.39 -7.21
C SER A 384 30.92 -9.72 -7.61
N SER A 385 31.65 -10.83 -7.46
CA SER A 385 31.13 -12.19 -7.62
C SER A 385 31.93 -13.19 -6.79
N ALA A 386 31.33 -14.33 -6.45
CA ALA A 386 31.96 -15.42 -5.73
C ALA A 386 31.45 -16.79 -6.20
N LEU A 387 32.22 -17.85 -5.92
CA LEU A 387 31.74 -19.22 -6.09
C LEU A 387 30.78 -19.57 -4.94
N PRO A 388 29.82 -20.48 -5.15
CA PRO A 388 28.90 -20.92 -4.10
C PRO A 388 29.61 -21.44 -2.84
N ARG A 389 30.71 -22.19 -3.00
CA ARG A 389 31.54 -22.68 -1.89
C ARG A 389 32.14 -21.58 -1.00
N ASP A 390 32.34 -20.39 -1.56
CA ASP A 390 32.85 -19.23 -0.82
C ASP A 390 31.72 -18.45 -0.11
N CYS A 391 30.47 -18.91 -0.23
CA CYS A 391 29.29 -18.24 0.27
C CYS A 391 28.60 -19.08 1.34
N ARG A 392 28.33 -18.48 2.50
CA ARG A 392 27.44 -19.06 3.51
C ARG A 392 26.08 -18.39 3.42
N LEU A 393 25.02 -19.17 3.22
CA LEU A 393 23.66 -18.66 3.23
C LEU A 393 23.29 -18.11 4.62
N LEU A 394 22.79 -16.88 4.67
CA LEU A 394 22.31 -16.24 5.90
C LEU A 394 20.78 -16.14 5.92
N GLU A 395 20.19 -15.77 4.79
CA GLU A 395 18.74 -15.61 4.68
C GLU A 395 18.27 -15.93 3.27
N LYS A 396 17.25 -16.76 3.13
CA LYS A 396 16.63 -17.02 1.82
C LYS A 396 15.90 -15.78 1.29
N GLN A 397 15.85 -15.68 -0.02
CA GLN A 397 15.17 -14.64 -0.77
C GLN A 397 13.75 -14.40 -0.25
N ARG A 398 13.46 -13.14 0.06
CA ARG A 398 12.12 -12.68 0.38
C ARG A 398 11.56 -11.81 -0.73
N THR A 399 10.24 -11.74 -0.78
CA THR A 399 9.54 -10.86 -1.71
C THR A 399 9.49 -9.42 -1.26
N ILE A 400 9.70 -9.15 0.03
CA ILE A 400 9.70 -7.80 0.60
C ILE A 400 11.15 -7.45 0.84
N ILE A 401 11.59 -6.39 0.19
CA ILE A 401 12.95 -5.89 0.26
C ILE A 401 12.91 -4.63 1.11
N TRP A 402 13.59 -4.70 2.25
CA TRP A 402 13.81 -3.57 3.14
C TRP A 402 15.20 -2.99 2.82
N LYS A 403 15.24 -1.72 2.46
CA LYS A 403 16.48 -0.96 2.29
C LYS A 403 16.48 0.15 3.33
N LYS A 404 17.48 0.14 4.22
CA LYS A 404 17.69 1.25 5.13
C LYS A 404 18.34 2.36 4.32
N GLU A 405 17.75 3.54 4.29
CA GLU A 405 18.45 4.70 3.76
C GLU A 405 19.38 5.19 4.86
N THR A 406 20.68 5.19 4.58
CA THR A 406 21.65 5.91 5.40
C THR A 406 21.85 7.29 4.77
N GLU A 407 22.10 8.31 5.59
CA GLU A 407 22.23 9.72 5.22
C GLU A 407 23.22 10.00 4.06
N ASN A 408 24.02 9.02 3.65
CA ASN A 408 24.92 9.09 2.50
C ASN A 408 24.25 8.86 1.12
N ALA A 409 22.96 8.49 1.05
CA ALA A 409 22.26 8.31 -0.22
C ALA A 409 21.72 9.63 -0.83
N THR A 410 21.61 10.69 -0.02
CA THR A 410 20.99 11.97 -0.41
C THR A 410 21.84 12.80 -1.37
N LYS A 411 23.12 12.44 -1.58
CA LYS A 411 24.00 13.14 -2.54
C LYS A 411 23.87 12.67 -3.99
N CYS A 412 23.12 11.61 -4.29
CA CYS A 412 23.14 10.99 -5.62
C CYS A 412 21.93 11.29 -6.53
N HIS A 413 20.94 12.06 -6.06
CA HIS A 413 19.70 12.33 -6.82
C HIS A 413 19.39 13.79 -7.12
N ILE A 414 20.31 14.73 -6.83
CA ILE A 414 20.18 16.14 -7.21
C ILE A 414 21.38 16.53 -8.09
N SER A 415 21.44 16.00 -9.31
CA SER A 415 22.31 16.52 -10.39
C SER A 415 22.05 15.82 -11.73
N LYS A 416 20.80 15.79 -12.18
CA LYS A 416 20.48 15.53 -13.60
C LYS A 416 19.29 16.38 -14.05
N GLU A 417 19.47 17.69 -13.96
CA GLU A 417 18.82 18.66 -14.85
C GLU A 417 19.91 19.63 -15.32
N ARG A 418 20.40 19.39 -16.53
CA ARG A 418 20.92 20.39 -17.46
C ARG A 418 20.32 20.05 -18.81
#